data_AF-A0A8H7TPQ7-F1
#
_entry.id   AF-A0A8H7TPQ7-F1
#
_cell.length_a   1.000
_cell.length_b   1.000
_cell.length_c   1.000
_cell.angle_alpha   90.00
_cell.angle_beta   90.00
_cell.angle_gamma   90.00
#
_symmetry.space_group_name_H-M   'P 1'
#
loop_
_entity.id
_entity.type
_entity.pdbx_description
1 polymer ?
#
loop_
_entity_poly.entity_id
_entity_poly.type
_entity_poly.pdbx_seq_one_letter_code
_entity_poly.pdbx_strand_id
1 'polypeptide(L)'
;MYFSSKRQAFLVDQGYAFKVITQLANIEKTPGLAFASPGERRELLQKVLVENEGMEDEDITDDLFHSGTMGRKTKKKGAARRTAGTLGELSGGQDMAYIEQNKRLNQSLKKGKKKESSAFFKKIDREKARRAAG
;
A
#
# COMPACT_ATOMS: atom_id res chain seq x y z
N MET A 1 13.45 -8.44 -21.04
CA MET A 1 11.99 -8.11 -21.07
C MET A 1 11.27 -8.65 -19.83
N TYR A 2 11.51 -8.04 -18.66
CA TYR A 2 10.88 -8.51 -17.42
C TYR A 2 9.40 -8.12 -17.32
N PHE A 3 9.08 -6.83 -17.56
CA PHE A 3 7.70 -6.33 -17.50
C PHE A 3 6.78 -6.94 -18.55
N SER A 4 7.30 -7.18 -19.77
CA SER A 4 6.53 -7.83 -20.84
C SER A 4 6.05 -9.22 -20.42
N SER A 5 6.87 -10.00 -19.71
CA SER A 5 6.50 -11.35 -19.26
C SER A 5 5.34 -11.33 -18.24
N LYS A 6 5.33 -10.36 -17.31
CA LYS A 6 4.19 -10.17 -16.39
C LYS A 6 2.91 -9.79 -17.14
N ARG A 7 3.04 -8.93 -18.16
CA ARG A 7 1.91 -8.54 -19.01
C ARG A 7 1.38 -9.72 -19.83
N GLN A 8 2.23 -10.64 -20.26
CA GLN A 8 1.82 -11.86 -20.96
C GLN A 8 0.94 -12.75 -20.09
N ALA A 9 1.39 -13.04 -18.88
CA ALA A 9 0.60 -13.80 -17.90
C ALA A 9 -0.76 -13.14 -17.67
N PHE A 10 -0.76 -11.83 -17.42
CA PHE A 10 -1.99 -11.07 -17.23
C PHE A 10 -2.96 -11.15 -18.42
N LEU A 11 -2.48 -11.05 -19.66
CA LEU A 11 -3.33 -11.14 -20.86
C LEU A 11 -3.92 -12.55 -21.04
N VAL A 12 -3.13 -13.59 -20.77
CA VAL A 12 -3.58 -14.99 -20.85
C VAL A 12 -4.61 -15.28 -19.76
N ASP A 13 -4.40 -14.77 -18.54
CA ASP A 13 -5.32 -14.93 -17.41
C ASP A 13 -6.69 -14.28 -17.69
N GLN A 14 -6.72 -13.21 -18.49
CA GLN A 14 -7.96 -12.57 -18.96
C GLN A 14 -8.65 -13.32 -20.12
N GLY A 15 -8.04 -14.38 -20.63
CA GLY A 15 -8.57 -15.17 -21.75
C GLY A 15 -8.20 -14.64 -23.14
N TYR A 16 -7.26 -13.70 -23.26
CA TYR A 16 -6.79 -13.24 -24.57
C TYR A 16 -5.77 -14.22 -25.17
N ALA A 17 -5.83 -14.38 -26.49
CA ALA A 17 -4.79 -15.09 -27.24
C ALA A 17 -3.53 -14.21 -27.35
N PHE A 18 -2.41 -14.71 -26.86
CA PHE A 18 -1.12 -14.02 -26.92
C PHE A 18 -0.10 -14.82 -27.74
N LYS A 19 0.65 -14.14 -28.61
CA LYS A 19 1.72 -14.73 -29.42
C LYS A 19 2.93 -13.80 -29.47
N VAL A 20 4.12 -14.35 -29.24
CA VAL A 20 5.38 -13.64 -29.44
C VAL A 20 5.77 -13.71 -30.92
N ILE A 21 6.01 -12.55 -31.54
CA ILE A 21 6.52 -12.43 -32.90
C ILE A 21 7.91 -11.81 -32.82
N THR A 22 8.93 -12.55 -33.28
CA THR A 22 10.33 -12.10 -33.26
C THR A 22 10.70 -11.32 -34.52
N GLN A 23 10.05 -11.64 -35.64
CA GLN A 23 10.28 -11.03 -36.95
C GLN A 23 8.94 -10.84 -37.66
N LEU A 24 8.77 -9.68 -38.26
CA LEU A 24 7.61 -9.38 -39.10
C LEU A 24 7.90 -9.88 -40.52
N ALA A 25 6.94 -10.59 -41.10
CA ALA A 25 7.05 -11.05 -42.47
C ALA A 25 7.18 -9.86 -43.43
N ASN A 26 8.14 -9.92 -44.35
CA ASN A 26 8.36 -8.94 -45.41
C ASN A 26 8.68 -7.50 -44.94
N ILE A 27 9.20 -7.30 -43.72
CA ILE A 27 9.59 -5.97 -43.26
C ILE A 27 10.65 -5.32 -44.18
N GLU A 28 11.58 -6.11 -44.71
CA GLU A 28 12.65 -5.65 -45.62
C GLU A 28 12.13 -5.19 -46.98
N LYS A 29 10.96 -5.69 -47.41
CA LYS A 29 10.36 -5.38 -48.72
C LYS A 29 9.35 -4.23 -48.64
N THR A 30 9.08 -3.72 -47.45
CA THR A 30 8.10 -2.65 -47.26
C THR A 30 8.75 -1.31 -47.61
N PRO A 31 8.31 -0.62 -48.67
CA PRO A 31 8.87 0.68 -49.04
C PRO A 31 8.48 1.74 -48.01
N GLY A 32 9.36 2.73 -47.79
CA GLY A 32 9.08 3.85 -46.89
C GLY A 32 9.29 3.57 -45.40
N LEU A 33 10.06 2.52 -45.05
CA LEU A 33 10.42 2.27 -43.65
C LEU A 33 11.36 3.37 -43.14
N ALA A 34 10.94 4.09 -42.10
CA ALA A 34 11.80 5.05 -41.42
C ALA A 34 12.98 4.35 -40.73
N PHE A 35 14.13 5.02 -40.67
CA PHE A 35 15.36 4.51 -40.05
C PHE A 35 15.96 3.29 -40.78
N ALA A 36 15.69 3.16 -42.08
CA ALA A 36 16.27 2.11 -42.91
C ALA A 36 17.77 2.31 -43.11
N SER A 37 18.22 3.56 -43.27
CA SER A 37 19.63 3.87 -43.48
C SER A 37 20.41 3.96 -42.16
N PRO A 38 21.72 3.62 -42.14
CA PRO A 38 22.57 3.88 -40.99
C PRO A 38 22.72 5.38 -40.65
N GLY A 39 22.52 6.29 -41.61
CA GLY A 39 22.60 7.74 -41.39
C GLY A 39 21.46 8.22 -40.49
N GLU A 40 20.22 7.93 -40.88
CA GLU A 40 19.00 8.28 -40.12
C GLU A 40 19.02 7.72 -38.68
N ARG A 41 19.59 6.51 -38.49
CA ARG A 41 19.72 5.92 -37.15
C ARG A 41 20.72 6.68 -36.26
N ARG A 42 21.77 7.26 -36.83
CA ARG A 42 22.73 8.08 -36.06
C ARG A 42 22.13 9.42 -35.68
N GLU A 43 21.36 10.03 -36.56
CA GLU A 43 20.62 11.27 -36.27
C GLU A 43 19.62 11.05 -35.13
N LEU A 44 18.86 9.95 -35.16
CA LEU A 44 17.97 9.57 -34.06
C LEU A 44 18.74 9.37 -32.75
N LEU A 45 19.89 8.66 -32.80
CA LEU A 45 20.71 8.44 -31.62
C LEU A 45 21.18 9.76 -31.00
N GLN A 46 21.66 10.69 -31.82
CA GLN A 46 22.07 12.02 -31.34
C GLN A 46 20.91 12.76 -30.69
N LYS A 47 19.71 12.70 -31.27
CA LYS A 47 18.51 13.30 -30.68
C LYS A 47 18.17 12.71 -29.31
N VAL A 48 18.20 11.37 -29.18
CA VAL A 48 17.91 10.68 -27.91
C VAL A 48 18.94 11.01 -26.84
N LEU A 49 20.21 11.18 -27.20
CA LEU A 49 21.25 11.59 -26.25
C LEU A 49 20.98 12.99 -25.70
N VAL A 50 20.66 13.95 -26.56
CA VAL A 50 20.32 15.31 -26.15
C VAL A 50 19.05 15.34 -25.29
N GLU A 51 18.04 14.54 -25.65
CA GLU A 51 16.80 14.44 -24.87
C GLU A 51 17.04 13.83 -23.49
N ASN A 52 17.87 12.79 -23.39
CA ASN A 52 18.25 12.19 -22.11
C ASN A 52 19.00 13.17 -21.19
N GLU A 53 19.89 14.00 -21.74
CA GLU A 53 20.57 15.07 -20.99
C GLU A 53 19.60 16.13 -20.45
N GLY A 54 18.44 16.33 -21.10
CA GLY A 54 17.41 17.29 -20.67
C GLY A 54 16.28 16.70 -19.81
N MET A 55 16.16 15.37 -19.76
CA MET A 55 15.09 14.64 -19.05
C MET A 55 15.55 14.21 -17.65
N GLU A 56 16.27 15.08 -16.94
CA GLU A 56 16.84 14.74 -15.63
C GLU A 56 15.79 14.57 -14.52
N ASP A 57 14.53 14.95 -14.77
CA ASP A 57 13.40 14.62 -13.91
C ASP A 57 12.16 14.42 -14.79
N GLU A 58 11.88 13.18 -15.22
CA GLU A 58 10.49 12.84 -15.50
C GLU A 58 9.75 13.02 -14.18
N ASP A 59 9.05 14.16 -14.05
CA ASP A 59 7.99 14.36 -13.07
C ASP A 59 7.01 13.19 -13.24
N ILE A 60 7.25 12.11 -12.50
CA ILE A 60 6.28 11.05 -12.24
C ILE A 60 5.19 11.73 -11.42
N THR A 61 4.36 12.50 -12.10
CA THR A 61 3.03 12.85 -11.63
C THR A 61 2.26 11.55 -11.65
N ASP A 62 2.44 10.79 -10.57
CA ASP A 62 1.81 9.53 -10.24
C ASP A 62 0.31 9.75 -9.97
N ASP A 63 -0.38 10.33 -10.95
CA ASP A 63 -1.84 10.43 -10.99
C ASP A 63 -2.50 9.06 -11.21
N LEU A 64 -1.71 7.97 -11.21
CA LEU A 64 -2.20 6.61 -11.11
C LEU A 64 -2.58 6.25 -9.66
N PHE A 65 -2.02 6.94 -8.66
CA PHE A 65 -2.51 6.95 -7.29
C PHE A 65 -3.18 8.28 -6.99
N HIS A 66 -4.40 8.43 -7.53
CA HIS A 66 -5.38 9.44 -7.16
C HIS A 66 -5.17 9.87 -5.70
N SER A 67 -4.50 11.01 -5.51
CA SER A 67 -4.24 11.54 -4.18
C SER A 67 -5.61 11.78 -3.57
N GLY A 68 -5.99 10.91 -2.63
CA GLY A 68 -7.23 10.95 -1.90
C GLY A 68 -7.31 12.14 -0.95
N THR A 69 -6.84 13.31 -1.37
CA THR A 69 -7.08 14.59 -0.73
C THR A 69 -8.48 15.07 -1.11
N MET A 70 -9.46 14.17 -0.93
CA MET A 70 -10.87 14.53 -0.94
C MET A 70 -11.07 15.49 0.23
N GLY A 71 -11.61 16.65 -0.12
CA GLY A 71 -11.54 17.88 0.66
C GLY A 71 -11.80 17.72 2.16
N ARG A 72 -11.10 18.57 2.91
CA ARG A 72 -11.40 18.89 4.32
C ARG A 72 -12.88 19.26 4.45
N LYS A 73 -13.74 18.28 4.71
CA LYS A 73 -15.04 18.47 5.36
C LYS A 73 -14.97 17.82 6.73
N THR A 74 -14.70 18.69 7.70
CA THR A 74 -14.94 18.52 9.13
C THR A 74 -16.32 17.92 9.38
N LYS A 75 -16.37 16.62 9.72
CA LYS A 75 -17.49 16.06 10.48
C LYS A 75 -16.97 15.15 11.58
N LYS A 76 -16.89 15.74 12.79
CA LYS A 76 -16.86 15.04 14.08
C LYS A 76 -17.90 13.92 14.07
N LYS A 77 -17.47 12.65 14.19
CA LYS A 77 -18.14 11.58 14.95
C LYS A 77 -17.34 10.28 14.88
N GLY A 78 -16.96 9.75 16.06
CA GLY A 78 -16.36 8.43 16.24
C GLY A 78 -14.83 8.42 16.12
N ALA A 79 -14.12 8.45 17.24
CA ALA A 79 -12.67 8.29 17.25
C ALA A 79 -12.31 6.88 16.74
N ALA A 80 -11.82 6.78 15.51
CA ALA A 80 -11.19 5.58 14.99
C ALA A 80 -9.89 5.34 15.76
N ARG A 81 -9.85 4.28 16.56
CA ARG A 81 -8.65 3.85 17.28
C ARG A 81 -7.74 3.16 16.28
N ARG A 82 -6.63 3.81 15.92
CA ARG A 82 -5.60 3.21 15.05
C ARG A 82 -4.86 2.16 15.89
N THR A 83 -5.17 0.89 15.71
CA THR A 83 -4.40 -0.22 16.27
C THR A 83 -3.22 -0.45 15.32
N ALA A 84 -2.00 -0.42 15.83
CA ALA A 84 -0.82 -0.74 15.03
C ALA A 84 -0.83 -2.24 14.70
N GLY A 85 -0.87 -2.58 13.42
CA GLY A 85 -0.77 -3.94 12.89
C GLY A 85 -0.24 -3.85 11.46
N THR A 86 0.53 -4.84 11.03
CA THR A 86 1.07 -4.89 9.66
C THR A 86 -0.08 -5.08 8.66
N LEU A 87 0.03 -4.56 7.43
CA LEU A 87 -1.06 -4.59 6.43
C LEU A 87 -1.57 -6.02 6.15
N GLY A 88 -0.71 -7.03 6.32
CA GLY A 88 -1.07 -8.45 6.21
C GLY A 88 -2.00 -8.96 7.30
N GLU A 89 -1.93 -8.42 8.51
CA GLU A 89 -2.84 -8.77 9.63
C GLU A 89 -4.26 -8.24 9.39
N LEU A 90 -4.40 -7.07 8.77
CA LEU A 90 -5.70 -6.47 8.41
C LEU A 90 -6.41 -7.20 7.27
N SER A 91 -5.65 -7.86 6.38
CA SER A 91 -6.17 -8.57 5.21
C SER A 91 -6.73 -9.97 5.52
N GLY A 92 -6.71 -10.41 6.78
CA GLY A 92 -7.18 -11.76 7.16
C GLY A 92 -6.26 -12.89 6.68
N GLY A 93 -5.01 -12.59 6.32
CA GLY A 93 -4.02 -13.57 5.87
C GLY A 93 -3.35 -14.35 7.01
N GLN A 94 -3.44 -13.86 8.25
CA GLN A 94 -3.00 -14.57 9.44
C GLN A 94 -4.20 -15.13 10.18
N ASP A 95 -4.41 -16.44 10.00
CA ASP A 95 -5.28 -17.34 10.76
C ASP A 95 -6.73 -16.88 10.94
N MET A 96 -7.67 -17.55 10.24
CA MET A 96 -9.12 -17.35 10.37
C MET A 96 -9.63 -17.91 11.71
N ALA A 97 -9.23 -17.31 12.83
CA ALA A 97 -9.75 -17.65 14.14
C ALA A 97 -11.06 -16.89 14.40
N TYR A 98 -12.17 -17.62 14.45
CA TYR A 98 -13.47 -17.07 14.88
C TYR A 98 -13.41 -16.75 16.38
N ILE A 99 -13.35 -15.46 16.73
CA ILE A 99 -13.45 -15.00 18.12
C ILE A 99 -14.85 -14.39 18.32
N GLU A 100 -15.76 -15.16 18.92
CA GLU A 100 -17.00 -14.60 19.42
C GLU A 100 -16.68 -13.67 20.61
N GLN A 101 -16.84 -12.36 20.42
CA GLN A 101 -16.86 -11.42 21.52
C GLN A 101 -18.31 -11.21 21.96
N ASN A 102 -18.70 -11.90 23.03
CA ASN A 102 -20.00 -11.71 23.67
C ASN A 102 -20.01 -10.36 24.41
N LYS A 103 -20.24 -9.26 23.66
CA LYS A 103 -20.08 -7.86 24.12
C LYS A 103 -20.98 -7.48 25.31
N ARG A 104 -22.07 -8.22 25.55
CA ARG A 104 -23.02 -7.91 26.63
C ARG A 104 -22.52 -8.31 28.02
N LEU A 105 -21.79 -9.41 28.15
CA LEU A 105 -21.22 -9.87 29.44
C LEU A 105 -20.01 -9.01 29.88
N ASN A 106 -19.21 -8.53 28.92
CA ASN A 106 -18.07 -7.68 29.22
C ASN A 106 -18.46 -6.26 29.70
N GLN A 107 -19.67 -5.79 29.36
CA GLN A 107 -20.18 -4.52 29.88
C GLN A 107 -20.69 -4.64 31.33
N SER A 108 -21.31 -5.77 31.71
CA SER A 108 -21.68 -6.00 33.12
C SER A 108 -20.46 -6.18 34.01
N LEU A 109 -19.41 -6.88 33.53
CA LEU A 109 -18.13 -7.04 34.23
C LEU A 109 -17.36 -5.71 34.38
N LYS A 110 -17.45 -4.80 33.41
CA LYS A 110 -16.84 -3.45 33.52
C LYS A 110 -17.56 -2.53 34.49
N LYS A 111 -18.89 -2.69 34.67
CA LYS A 111 -19.67 -1.88 35.62
C LYS A 111 -19.39 -2.26 37.08
N GLY A 112 -18.96 -3.50 37.33
CA GLY A 112 -18.51 -3.99 38.66
C GLY A 112 -17.07 -3.60 39.04
N LYS A 113 -16.28 -3.00 38.14
CA LYS A 113 -14.90 -2.56 38.40
C LYS A 113 -14.78 -1.08 38.80
N LYS A 114 -15.83 -0.47 39.37
CA LYS A 114 -15.63 0.72 40.20
C LYS A 114 -14.98 0.23 41.49
N LYS A 115 -13.70 0.57 41.68
CA LYS A 115 -12.86 0.22 42.83
C LYS A 115 -13.57 0.56 44.15
N GLU A 116 -14.28 -0.39 44.73
CA GLU A 116 -14.49 -0.41 46.17
C GLU A 116 -13.21 -0.99 46.79
N SER A 117 -12.18 -0.15 46.93
CA SER A 117 -11.02 -0.55 47.73
C SER A 117 -11.48 -0.64 49.18
N SER A 118 -11.47 -1.86 49.72
CA SER A 118 -11.83 -2.11 51.11
C SER A 118 -10.94 -1.28 52.05
N ALA A 119 -11.48 -0.92 53.22
CA ALA A 119 -10.78 -0.06 54.18
C ALA A 119 -9.40 -0.61 54.61
N PHE A 120 -9.20 -1.92 54.46
CA PHE A 120 -7.93 -2.61 54.71
C PHE A 120 -6.82 -2.18 53.74
N PHE A 121 -7.08 -2.16 52.43
CA PHE A 121 -6.06 -1.78 51.44
C PHE A 121 -5.68 -0.30 51.54
N LYS A 122 -6.64 0.57 51.87
CA LYS A 122 -6.37 2.00 52.13
C LYS A 122 -5.46 2.21 53.34
N LYS A 123 -5.52 1.33 54.35
CA LYS A 123 -4.64 1.40 55.53
C LYS A 123 -3.21 0.96 55.19
N ILE A 124 -3.04 -0.10 54.41
CA ILE A 124 -1.72 -0.58 53.97
C ILE A 124 -1.01 0.46 53.11
N ASP A 125 -1.73 1.08 52.17
CA ASP A 125 -1.14 2.12 51.31
C ASP A 125 -0.71 3.35 52.14
N ARG A 126 -1.47 3.71 53.17
CA ARG A 126 -1.14 4.79 54.10
C ARG A 126 0.07 4.46 54.97
N GLU A 127 0.21 3.22 55.42
CA GLU A 127 1.36 2.78 56.21
C GLU A 127 2.64 2.75 55.37
N LYS A 128 2.55 2.28 54.11
CA LYS A 128 3.65 2.34 53.14
C LYS A 128 4.09 3.77 52.86
N ALA A 129 3.14 4.69 52.67
CA ALA A 129 3.44 6.11 52.47
C ALA A 129 4.13 6.74 53.68
N ARG A 130 3.74 6.35 54.91
CA ARG A 130 4.41 6.80 56.14
C ARG A 130 5.83 6.28 56.28
N ARG A 131 6.07 5.00 55.94
CA ARG A 131 7.44 4.42 55.95
C ARG A 131 8.34 4.99 54.86
N ALA A 132 7.79 5.50 53.77
CA ALA A 132 8.58 6.13 52.71
C ALA A 132 8.93 7.60 53.00
N ALA A 133 8.31 8.21 54.02
CA ALA A 133 8.46 9.62 54.37
C ALA A 133 9.24 9.86 55.68
N GLY A 134 9.76 8.80 56.31
CA GLY A 134 10.67 8.85 57.46
C GLY A 134 11.91 8.05 57.15
#